data_AF-A0A2V9KFX1-F1
#
_entry.id   AF-A0A2V9KFX1-F1
#
_cell.length_a   1.000
_cell.length_b   1.000
_cell.length_c   1.000
_cell.angle_alpha   90.00
_cell.angle_beta   90.00
_cell.angle_gamma   90.00
#
_symmetry.space_group_name_H-M   'P 1'
#
loop_
_entity.id
_entity.type
_entity.pdbx_description
1 polymer ?
#
loop_
_entity_poly.entity_id
_entity_poly.type
_entity_poly.pdbx_seq_one_letter_code
_entity_poly.pdbx_strand_id
1 'polypeptide(L)'
;MPDSPIRFQVLTPHFEVRTWRPVGTETILLVTFLVFLVMTLTDFLSHPSLKDFLLRTFTGVSADPELLIQFGASYGPYIRRGEYFRLVMPMFLHVGMLHLLINGYALYILGRILERMYGYGRFALIYVICGMGSVLLSMSLTKSVAAGASGAIFGISGTMLMAGFLHRDEVPPHWRRAFGRGILPFILLNLVLGFTIKSFLPIDNWGHVGGLLTGILLAVVIPPPRSEREEWLDPEAPRPWQYSVLIPVVLVVAALVWTGKYYQTFGRVTRLLEQGEKLQEQHETERAAALYEQSRRLAPLDERPHEELSSLYVDEGRLSDAITEANVALRLNPDSTGAEVSLVAAYKRLGDVAHVKAILKELEDALTPGAESQIALAGLFARQKLYAEALRHYEAALELKPGSAGAHNDLAWLLATADDPAFRNPAQALEHARRAVELSNWKTPAEIDTLAEALYASHDYQQAVEIEAKALELSPDDREYRDHMDRYRKAASATKL
;
A
#
# COMPACT_ATOMS: atom_id res chain seq x y z
N MET A 1 -45.74 69.39 35.59
CA MET A 1 -44.61 68.65 35.02
C MET A 1 -45.20 67.43 34.32
N PRO A 2 -45.05 67.25 33.01
CA PRO A 2 -45.66 66.11 32.32
C PRO A 2 -44.76 64.88 32.38
N ASP A 3 -45.38 63.75 32.67
CA ASP A 3 -44.83 62.40 32.62
C ASP A 3 -44.21 62.09 31.24
N SER A 4 -42.92 61.77 31.24
CA SER A 4 -42.26 61.18 30.07
C SER A 4 -41.96 59.71 30.37
N PRO A 5 -42.42 58.74 29.56
CA PRO A 5 -42.15 57.33 29.81
C PRO A 5 -40.66 57.04 29.59
N ILE A 6 -40.04 56.39 30.56
CA ILE A 6 -38.67 55.86 30.46
C ILE A 6 -38.66 54.82 29.34
N ARG A 7 -38.04 55.15 28.20
CA ARG A 7 -37.78 54.19 27.13
C ARG A 7 -36.57 53.35 27.51
N PHE A 8 -36.79 52.08 27.81
CA PHE A 8 -35.72 51.08 27.81
C PHE A 8 -35.31 50.83 26.36
N GLN A 9 -34.14 51.35 25.99
CA GLN A 9 -33.49 50.97 24.74
C GLN A 9 -32.88 49.59 24.97
N VAL A 10 -33.58 48.53 24.53
CA VAL A 10 -32.98 47.20 24.44
C VAL A 10 -31.90 47.29 23.37
N LEU A 11 -30.65 47.50 23.81
CA LEU A 11 -29.48 47.23 22.98
C LEU A 11 -29.45 45.73 22.75
N THR A 12 -30.20 45.23 21.77
CA THR A 12 -29.84 43.95 21.16
C THR A 12 -28.48 44.19 20.50
N PRO A 13 -27.38 43.58 20.97
CA PRO A 13 -26.17 43.60 20.18
C PRO A 13 -26.52 42.90 18.88
N HIS A 14 -26.60 43.67 17.80
CA HIS A 14 -26.55 43.09 16.47
C HIS A 14 -25.17 42.47 16.35
N PHE A 15 -25.08 41.19 16.71
CA PHE A 15 -23.88 40.39 16.53
C PHE A 15 -23.79 40.12 15.02
N GLU A 16 -23.31 41.11 14.27
CA GLU A 16 -22.91 40.90 12.88
C GLU A 16 -21.72 39.94 12.89
N VAL A 17 -21.99 38.64 12.80
CA VAL A 17 -20.96 37.66 12.44
C VAL A 17 -20.59 37.96 10.98
N ARG A 18 -19.61 38.84 10.76
CA ARG A 18 -18.93 38.90 9.46
C ARG A 18 -18.33 37.52 9.24
N THR A 19 -18.98 36.75 8.37
CA THR A 19 -18.52 35.43 7.97
C THR A 19 -17.30 35.63 7.07
N TRP A 20 -16.12 35.73 7.69
CA TRP A 20 -14.87 35.62 6.97
C TRP A 20 -14.96 34.36 6.13
N ARG A 21 -14.76 34.50 4.81
CA ARG A 21 -14.74 33.34 3.92
C ARG A 21 -13.73 32.33 4.48
N PRO A 22 -14.06 31.04 4.53
CA PRO A 22 -13.19 29.99 5.06
C PRO A 22 -12.08 29.67 4.05
N VAL A 23 -11.20 30.65 3.83
CA VAL A 23 -10.18 30.61 2.80
C VAL A 23 -9.25 29.42 2.98
N GLY A 24 -8.95 29.02 4.22
CA GLY A 24 -8.13 27.84 4.50
C GLY A 24 -8.80 26.56 4.00
N THR A 25 -10.06 26.35 4.35
CA THR A 25 -10.86 25.19 3.92
C THR A 25 -11.02 25.16 2.40
N GLU A 26 -11.38 26.30 1.80
CA GLU A 26 -11.55 26.42 0.33
C GLU A 26 -10.22 26.15 -0.40
N THR A 27 -9.10 26.64 0.12
CA THR A 27 -7.77 26.40 -0.47
C THR A 27 -7.38 24.93 -0.40
N ILE A 28 -7.58 24.27 0.75
CA ILE A 28 -7.28 22.83 0.88
C ILE A 28 -8.14 22.02 -0.09
N LEU A 29 -9.45 22.29 -0.17
CA LEU A 29 -10.34 21.61 -1.13
C LEU A 29 -9.87 21.80 -2.58
N LEU A 30 -9.46 23.02 -2.95
CA LEU A 30 -8.94 23.30 -4.28
C LEU A 30 -7.65 22.55 -4.57
N VAL A 31 -6.66 22.58 -3.66
CA VAL A 31 -5.40 21.85 -3.82
C VAL A 31 -5.65 20.35 -3.96
N THR A 32 -6.49 19.78 -3.10
CA THR A 32 -6.89 18.36 -3.17
C THR A 32 -7.53 18.02 -4.52
N PHE A 33 -8.45 18.86 -5.01
CA PHE A 33 -9.08 18.65 -6.32
C PHE A 33 -8.07 18.71 -7.47
N LEU A 34 -7.15 19.68 -7.45
CA LEU A 34 -6.12 19.82 -8.48
C LEU A 34 -5.15 18.62 -8.49
N VAL A 35 -4.72 18.16 -7.32
CA VAL A 35 -3.88 16.97 -7.19
C VAL A 35 -4.61 15.74 -7.73
N PHE A 36 -5.88 15.56 -7.37
CA PHE A 36 -6.71 14.47 -7.90
C PHE A 36 -6.87 14.53 -9.43
N LEU A 37 -7.07 15.72 -9.99
CA LEU A 37 -7.19 15.92 -11.43
C LEU A 37 -5.91 15.51 -12.17
N VAL A 38 -4.74 15.95 -11.67
CA VAL A 38 -3.44 15.60 -12.27
C VAL A 38 -3.20 14.10 -12.20
N MET A 39 -3.47 13.47 -11.06
CA MET A 39 -3.32 12.03 -10.86
C MET A 39 -4.23 11.24 -11.81
N THR A 40 -5.50 11.64 -11.92
CA THR A 40 -6.49 11.00 -12.80
C THR A 40 -6.10 11.14 -14.28
N LEU A 41 -5.60 12.31 -14.69
CA LEU A 41 -5.11 12.51 -16.05
C LEU A 41 -3.89 11.61 -16.34
N THR A 42 -3.00 11.45 -15.35
CA THR A 42 -1.82 10.59 -15.47
C THR A 42 -2.21 9.11 -15.60
N ASP A 43 -3.20 8.65 -14.83
CA ASP A 43 -3.75 7.30 -14.94
C ASP A 43 -4.34 7.06 -16.34
N PHE A 44 -5.17 8.00 -16.83
CA PHE A 44 -5.78 7.91 -18.15
C PHE A 44 -4.74 7.79 -19.28
N LEU A 45 -3.66 8.58 -19.21
CA LEU A 45 -2.60 8.54 -20.21
C LEU A 45 -1.77 7.25 -20.16
N SER A 46 -1.77 6.55 -19.02
CA SER A 46 -1.01 5.31 -18.82
C SER A 46 -1.84 4.05 -19.15
N HIS A 47 -3.17 4.13 -19.08
CA HIS A 47 -4.08 3.00 -19.28
C HIS A 47 -5.17 3.34 -20.33
N PRO A 48 -5.06 2.86 -21.59
CA PRO A 48 -5.97 3.27 -22.67
C PRO A 48 -7.38 2.66 -22.59
N SER A 49 -7.64 1.72 -21.68
CA SER A 49 -8.96 1.10 -21.51
C SER A 49 -9.94 2.08 -20.86
N LEU A 50 -10.86 2.65 -21.65
CA LEU A 50 -11.87 3.59 -21.15
C LEU A 50 -12.76 2.98 -20.05
N LYS A 51 -13.13 1.70 -20.18
CA LYS A 51 -13.98 1.03 -19.20
C LYS A 51 -13.30 0.93 -17.83
N ASP A 52 -12.05 0.48 -17.82
CA ASP A 52 -11.29 0.28 -16.58
C ASP A 52 -10.94 1.62 -15.95
N PHE A 53 -10.57 2.61 -16.77
CA PHE A 53 -10.36 3.98 -16.34
C PHE A 53 -11.61 4.58 -15.66
N LEU A 54 -12.80 4.45 -16.26
CA LEU A 54 -14.04 4.95 -15.68
C LEU A 54 -14.37 4.24 -14.36
N LEU A 55 -14.22 2.91 -14.31
CA LEU A 55 -14.44 2.15 -13.08
C LEU A 55 -13.52 2.61 -11.95
N ARG A 56 -12.20 2.68 -12.21
CA ARG A 56 -11.19 3.16 -11.25
C ARG A 56 -11.46 4.59 -10.81
N THR A 57 -11.69 5.50 -11.75
CA THR A 57 -11.86 6.93 -11.46
C THR A 57 -13.09 7.21 -10.60
N PHE A 58 -14.24 6.60 -10.90
CA PHE A 58 -15.47 6.90 -10.18
C PHE A 58 -15.57 6.16 -8.85
N THR A 59 -15.17 4.89 -8.82
CA THR A 59 -15.38 4.02 -7.65
C THR A 59 -14.14 3.87 -6.77
N GLY A 60 -12.93 4.04 -7.33
CA GLY A 60 -11.67 3.68 -6.70
C GLY A 60 -11.38 2.18 -6.69
N VAL A 61 -12.29 1.35 -7.23
CA VAL A 61 -12.08 -0.10 -7.37
C VAL A 61 -10.98 -0.34 -8.39
N SER A 62 -10.05 -1.23 -8.05
CA SER A 62 -8.88 -1.57 -8.89
C SER A 62 -7.94 -0.39 -9.17
N ALA A 63 -7.91 0.63 -8.31
CA ALA A 63 -6.93 1.69 -8.41
C ALA A 63 -5.51 1.13 -8.32
N ASP A 64 -4.62 1.69 -9.12
CA ASP A 64 -3.22 1.28 -9.18
C ASP A 64 -2.44 1.77 -7.94
N PRO A 65 -2.01 0.86 -7.04
CA PRO A 65 -1.24 1.24 -5.85
C PRO A 65 0.10 1.87 -6.22
N GLU A 66 0.68 1.50 -7.36
CA GLU A 66 1.97 2.00 -7.81
C GLU A 66 1.86 3.47 -8.22
N LEU A 67 0.82 3.85 -8.96
CA LEU A 67 0.53 5.25 -9.26
C LEU A 67 0.33 6.08 -7.97
N LEU A 68 -0.36 5.54 -6.97
CA LEU A 68 -0.52 6.22 -5.67
C LEU A 68 0.83 6.43 -4.99
N ILE A 69 1.70 5.41 -4.97
CA ILE A 69 3.05 5.51 -4.43
C ILE A 69 3.86 6.57 -5.19
N GLN A 70 3.75 6.62 -6.52
CA GLN A 70 4.43 7.61 -7.36
C GLN A 70 4.02 9.06 -7.03
N PHE A 71 2.76 9.27 -6.64
CA PHE A 71 2.22 10.55 -6.23
C PHE A 71 2.43 10.87 -4.74
N GLY A 72 3.12 10.01 -3.99
CA GLY A 72 3.48 10.25 -2.59
C GLY A 72 2.48 9.73 -1.56
N ALA A 73 1.71 8.68 -1.89
CA ALA A 73 0.90 7.97 -0.91
C ALA A 73 1.75 7.44 0.26
N SER A 74 1.11 7.20 1.40
CA SER A 74 1.82 6.74 2.58
C SER A 74 2.26 5.30 2.36
N TYR A 75 3.57 5.05 2.48
CA TYR A 75 4.13 3.72 2.51
C TYR A 75 5.30 3.69 3.49
N GLY A 76 5.14 2.94 4.59
CA GLY A 76 6.07 2.94 5.73
C GLY A 76 7.52 2.59 5.35
N PRO A 77 7.77 1.55 4.54
CA PRO A 77 9.13 1.17 4.14
C PRO A 77 9.94 2.31 3.50
N TYR A 78 9.30 3.20 2.74
CA TYR A 78 9.99 4.26 1.99
C TYR A 78 10.42 5.46 2.85
N ILE A 79 10.02 5.51 4.12
CA ILE A 79 10.57 6.50 5.06
C ILE A 79 12.09 6.34 5.21
N ARG A 80 12.62 5.10 5.10
CA ARG A 80 14.06 4.82 5.13
C ARG A 80 14.83 5.39 3.93
N ARG A 81 14.13 5.73 2.85
CA ARG A 81 14.69 6.37 1.64
C ARG A 81 14.73 7.89 1.75
N GLY A 82 14.34 8.45 2.89
CA GLY A 82 14.23 9.90 3.07
C GLY A 82 13.01 10.51 2.38
N GLU A 83 11.99 9.70 2.03
CA GLU A 83 10.79 10.16 1.34
C GLU A 83 9.77 10.81 2.29
N TYR A 84 10.23 11.79 3.08
CA TYR A 84 9.42 12.45 4.11
C TYR A 84 8.25 13.28 3.57
N PHE A 85 8.24 13.61 2.28
CA PHE A 85 7.09 14.24 1.63
C PHE A 85 5.82 13.38 1.73
N ARG A 86 5.98 12.05 1.90
CA ARG A 86 4.89 11.10 2.18
C ARG A 86 4.21 11.33 3.52
N LEU A 87 4.73 12.16 4.41
CA LEU A 87 4.02 12.57 5.63
C LEU A 87 2.93 13.62 5.37
N VAL A 88 2.99 14.32 4.22
CA VAL A 88 2.09 15.43 3.89
C VAL A 88 1.22 15.09 2.68
N MET A 89 1.82 14.54 1.62
CA MET A 89 1.12 14.26 0.37
C MET A 89 -0.14 13.41 0.48
N PRO A 90 -0.21 12.35 1.30
CA PRO A 90 -1.38 11.47 1.35
C PRO A 90 -2.69 12.21 1.64
N MET A 91 -2.63 13.34 2.35
CA MET A 91 -3.80 14.16 2.68
C MET A 91 -4.53 14.70 1.44
N PHE A 92 -3.81 14.85 0.33
CA PHE A 92 -4.32 15.43 -0.92
C PHE A 92 -4.62 14.37 -1.99
N LEU A 93 -4.21 13.12 -1.77
CA LEU A 93 -4.40 12.01 -2.70
C LEU A 93 -5.72 11.30 -2.43
N HIS A 94 -6.42 10.88 -3.49
CA HIS A 94 -7.68 10.17 -3.36
C HIS A 94 -7.78 9.08 -4.42
N VAL A 95 -8.09 7.87 -3.98
CA VAL A 95 -8.17 6.65 -4.81
C VAL A 95 -9.28 6.71 -5.87
N GLY A 96 -10.31 7.54 -5.67
CA GLY A 96 -11.40 7.73 -6.63
C GLY A 96 -12.31 8.90 -6.27
N MET A 97 -13.21 9.25 -7.19
CA MET A 97 -14.10 10.40 -7.11
C MET A 97 -15.07 10.30 -5.93
N LEU A 98 -15.66 9.13 -5.68
CA LEU A 98 -16.54 8.95 -4.53
C LEU A 98 -15.79 9.23 -3.21
N HIS A 99 -14.56 8.73 -3.10
CA HIS A 99 -13.70 8.95 -1.94
C HIS A 99 -13.32 10.44 -1.79
N LEU A 100 -13.02 11.13 -2.89
CA LEU A 100 -12.79 12.57 -2.91
C LEU A 100 -14.03 13.36 -2.46
N LEU A 101 -15.21 13.02 -2.97
CA LEU A 101 -16.45 13.73 -2.67
C LEU A 101 -16.85 13.59 -1.20
N ILE A 102 -16.75 12.39 -0.63
CA ILE A 102 -17.06 12.13 0.78
C ILE A 102 -16.12 12.93 1.69
N ASN A 103 -14.80 12.88 1.44
CA ASN A 103 -13.83 13.65 2.22
C ASN A 103 -14.00 15.16 2.02
N GLY A 104 -14.21 15.60 0.78
CA GLY A 104 -14.42 17.00 0.44
C GLY A 104 -15.66 17.57 1.13
N TYR A 105 -16.75 16.80 1.16
CA TYR A 105 -17.98 17.16 1.88
C TYR A 105 -17.75 17.23 3.40
N ALA A 106 -17.08 16.23 3.99
CA ALA A 106 -16.77 16.23 5.41
C ALA A 106 -15.87 17.41 5.80
N LEU A 107 -14.83 17.69 5.01
CA LEU A 107 -13.94 18.84 5.22
C LEU A 107 -14.66 20.17 5.00
N TYR A 108 -15.55 20.27 4.01
CA TYR A 108 -16.35 21.47 3.80
C TYR A 108 -17.25 21.79 4.99
N ILE A 109 -17.82 20.79 5.67
CA ILE A 109 -18.64 21.03 6.86
C ILE A 109 -17.75 21.31 8.07
N LEU A 110 -16.93 20.34 8.46
CA LEU A 110 -16.18 20.39 9.72
C LEU A 110 -15.06 21.44 9.66
N GLY A 111 -14.37 21.54 8.53
CA GLY A 111 -13.30 22.52 8.32
C GLY A 111 -13.81 23.95 8.43
N ARG A 112 -14.94 24.28 7.80
CA ARG A 112 -15.53 25.64 7.91
C ARG A 112 -15.95 25.97 9.34
N ILE A 113 -16.49 25.01 10.08
CA ILE A 113 -16.89 25.20 11.47
C ILE A 113 -15.66 25.49 12.33
N LEU A 114 -14.62 24.65 12.22
CA LEU A 114 -13.40 24.80 13.00
C LEU A 114 -12.61 26.06 12.60
N GLU A 115 -12.50 26.37 11.30
CA GLU A 115 -11.82 27.56 10.80
C GLU A 115 -12.48 28.86 11.27
N ARG A 116 -13.81 28.90 11.36
CA ARG A 116 -14.51 30.07 11.92
C ARG A 116 -14.19 30.30 13.39
N MET A 117 -13.91 29.23 14.13
CA MET A 117 -13.55 29.31 15.55
C MET A 117 -12.05 29.62 15.74
N TYR A 118 -11.17 29.02 14.94
CA TYR A 118 -9.71 29.11 15.14
C TYR A 118 -9.02 30.18 14.28
N GLY A 119 -9.66 30.63 13.21
CA GLY A 119 -9.06 31.40 12.13
C GLY A 119 -8.22 30.52 11.18
N TYR A 120 -8.02 31.00 9.96
CA TYR A 120 -7.38 30.21 8.89
C TYR A 120 -5.95 29.74 9.21
N GLY A 121 -5.15 30.55 9.92
CA GLY A 121 -3.76 30.22 10.24
C GLY A 121 -3.63 29.02 11.19
N ARG A 122 -4.37 29.05 12.31
CA ARG A 122 -4.42 27.92 13.26
C ARG A 122 -5.09 26.71 12.65
N PHE A 123 -6.18 26.92 11.91
CA PHE A 123 -6.89 25.85 11.22
C PHE A 123 -5.98 25.08 10.25
N ALA A 124 -5.24 25.79 9.40
CA ALA A 124 -4.31 25.17 8.45
C ALA A 124 -3.20 24.38 9.18
N LEU A 125 -2.69 24.93 10.30
CA LEU A 125 -1.68 24.25 11.12
C LEU A 125 -2.26 22.96 11.74
N ILE A 126 -3.45 23.03 12.30
CA ILE A 126 -4.16 21.87 12.87
C ILE A 126 -4.39 20.82 11.80
N TYR A 127 -4.90 21.21 10.62
CA TYR A 127 -5.18 20.30 9.53
C TYR A 127 -3.90 19.54 9.09
N VAL A 128 -2.82 20.25 8.78
CA VAL A 128 -1.56 19.64 8.31
C VAL A 128 -0.92 18.76 9.38
N ILE A 129 -0.80 19.23 10.63
CA ILE A 129 -0.19 18.43 11.70
C ILE A 129 -1.05 17.19 12.01
N CYS A 130 -2.37 17.29 11.99
CA CYS A 130 -3.24 16.13 12.16
C CYS A 130 -3.08 15.10 11.04
N GLY A 131 -2.94 15.54 9.79
CA GLY A 131 -2.64 14.62 8.69
C GLY A 131 -1.28 13.96 8.81
N MET A 132 -0.25 14.70 9.22
CA MET A 132 1.07 14.13 9.51
C MET A 132 1.01 13.10 10.65
N GLY A 133 0.34 13.42 11.76
CA GLY A 133 0.16 12.50 12.88
C GLY A 133 -0.65 11.25 12.52
N SER A 134 -1.63 11.40 11.63
CA SER A 134 -2.36 10.29 11.02
C SER A 134 -1.43 9.35 10.25
N VAL A 135 -0.65 9.89 9.31
CA VAL A 135 0.27 9.10 8.49
C VAL A 135 1.36 8.44 9.34
N LEU A 136 1.94 9.17 10.31
CA LEU A 136 2.97 8.63 11.21
C LEU A 136 2.48 7.41 11.99
N LEU A 137 1.28 7.47 12.58
CA LEU A 137 0.74 6.33 13.31
C LEU A 137 0.44 5.15 12.37
N SER A 138 -0.15 5.43 11.21
CA SER A 138 -0.47 4.41 10.21
C SER A 138 0.78 3.67 9.71
N MET A 139 1.83 4.39 9.33
CA MET A 139 3.10 3.83 8.85
C MET A 139 3.86 3.06 9.93
N SER A 140 3.66 3.40 11.20
CA SER A 140 4.31 2.71 12.33
C SER A 140 3.65 1.37 12.65
N LEU A 141 2.40 1.17 12.23
CA LEU A 141 1.60 0.01 12.59
C LEU A 141 1.20 -0.87 11.39
N THR A 142 1.32 -0.34 10.17
CA THR A 142 0.91 -1.04 8.96
C THR A 142 1.92 -0.84 7.83
N LYS A 143 1.98 -1.84 6.94
CA LYS A 143 2.71 -1.75 5.66
C LYS A 143 1.80 -1.39 4.48
N SER A 144 0.53 -1.04 4.73
CA SER A 144 -0.43 -0.74 3.66
C SER A 144 -0.19 0.62 3.03
N VAL A 145 -0.42 0.72 1.72
CA VAL A 145 -0.49 2.00 1.02
C VAL A 145 -1.79 2.71 1.43
N ALA A 146 -1.70 3.97 1.85
CA ALA A 146 -2.88 4.78 2.16
C ALA A 146 -2.82 6.18 1.55
N ALA A 147 -4.00 6.70 1.23
CA ALA A 147 -4.23 7.99 0.61
C ALA A 147 -5.61 8.51 1.04
N GLY A 148 -5.71 9.79 1.37
CA GLY A 148 -6.97 10.45 1.70
C GLY A 148 -6.82 11.54 2.75
N ALA A 149 -7.69 12.55 2.67
CA ALA A 149 -7.79 13.61 3.68
C ALA A 149 -8.39 13.14 5.02
N SER A 150 -8.94 11.93 5.07
CA SER A 150 -9.74 11.42 6.19
C SER A 150 -9.01 11.45 7.53
N GLY A 151 -7.72 11.12 7.56
CA GLY A 151 -6.89 11.24 8.76
C GLY A 151 -6.85 12.65 9.34
N ALA A 152 -6.65 13.65 8.50
CA ALA A 152 -6.67 15.06 8.90
C ALA A 152 -8.07 15.51 9.35
N ILE A 153 -9.12 15.00 8.70
CA ILE A 153 -10.52 15.26 9.08
C ILE A 153 -10.84 14.66 10.46
N PHE A 154 -10.34 13.46 10.76
CA PHE A 154 -10.44 12.87 12.09
C PHE A 154 -9.71 13.71 13.14
N GLY A 155 -8.58 14.34 12.79
CA GLY A 155 -7.93 15.30 13.67
C GLY A 155 -8.72 16.60 13.85
N ILE A 156 -9.41 17.10 12.83
CA ILE A 156 -10.41 18.18 13.00
C ILE A 156 -11.48 17.72 13.99
N SER A 157 -12.02 16.51 13.86
CA SER A 157 -13.02 15.96 14.80
C SER A 157 -12.47 15.82 16.22
N GLY A 158 -11.22 15.39 16.39
CA GLY A 158 -10.55 15.31 17.69
C GLY A 158 -10.35 16.68 18.32
N THR A 159 -10.02 17.68 17.51
CA THR A 159 -9.92 19.07 17.94
C THR A 159 -11.28 19.58 18.40
N MET A 160 -12.35 19.34 17.64
CA MET A 160 -13.73 19.72 17.99
C MET A 160 -14.23 19.00 19.24
N LEU A 161 -13.84 17.73 19.44
CA LEU A 161 -14.14 16.96 20.64
C LEU A 161 -13.53 17.63 21.86
N MET A 162 -12.20 17.82 21.87
CA MET A 162 -11.49 18.32 23.05
C MET A 162 -11.78 19.81 23.28
N ALA A 163 -11.86 20.64 22.23
CA ALA A 163 -12.23 22.05 22.36
C ALA A 163 -13.65 22.25 22.94
N GLY A 164 -14.58 21.32 22.70
CA GLY A 164 -15.91 21.38 23.31
C GLY A 164 -15.95 21.18 24.83
N PHE A 165 -14.87 20.62 25.40
CA PHE A 165 -14.68 20.48 26.84
C PHE A 165 -13.81 21.59 27.43
N LEU A 166 -12.68 21.92 26.79
CA LEU A 166 -11.72 22.89 27.30
C LEU A 166 -12.08 24.35 27.01
N HIS A 167 -12.67 24.58 25.85
CA HIS A 167 -12.85 25.91 25.23
C HIS A 167 -14.33 26.18 24.93
N ARG A 168 -15.22 25.62 25.75
CA ARG A 168 -16.67 25.56 25.50
C ARG A 168 -17.31 26.93 25.32
N ASP A 169 -16.84 27.92 26.07
CA ASP A 169 -17.39 29.28 26.07
C ASP A 169 -17.03 30.05 24.79
N GLU A 170 -15.93 29.67 24.14
CA GLU A 170 -15.44 30.24 22.89
C GLU A 170 -16.14 29.60 21.66
N VAL A 171 -16.83 28.47 21.84
CA VAL A 171 -17.62 27.83 20.78
C VAL A 171 -18.90 28.64 20.51
N PRO A 172 -19.16 29.06 19.25
CA PRO A 172 -20.37 29.80 18.90
C PRO A 172 -21.65 29.05 19.34
N PRO A 173 -22.66 29.75 19.93
CA PRO A 173 -23.84 29.09 20.49
C PRO A 173 -24.57 28.14 19.54
N HIS A 174 -24.65 28.51 18.26
CA HIS A 174 -25.31 27.71 17.22
C HIS A 174 -24.55 26.42 16.85
N TRP A 175 -23.24 26.35 17.10
CA TRP A 175 -22.42 25.16 16.84
C TRP A 175 -22.10 24.34 18.10
N ARG A 176 -22.41 24.80 19.32
CA ARG A 176 -22.07 24.07 20.57
C ARG A 176 -22.50 22.61 20.59
N ARG A 177 -23.60 22.26 19.91
CA ARG A 177 -24.08 20.87 19.81
C ARG A 177 -23.19 19.98 18.96
N ALA A 178 -22.37 20.54 18.08
CA ALA A 178 -21.44 19.79 17.22
C ALA A 178 -20.06 19.58 17.87
N PHE A 179 -19.82 20.14 19.06
CA PHE A 179 -18.54 20.04 19.79
C PHE A 179 -18.68 19.15 21.02
N GLY A 180 -17.55 18.71 21.59
CA GLY A 180 -17.55 17.87 22.79
C GLY A 180 -18.26 16.54 22.53
N ARG A 181 -19.17 16.13 23.41
CA ARG A 181 -19.94 14.88 23.23
C ARG A 181 -20.75 14.83 21.93
N GLY A 182 -21.06 15.98 21.34
CA GLY A 182 -21.85 16.08 20.12
C GLY A 182 -21.19 15.52 18.86
N ILE A 183 -19.85 15.50 18.79
CA ILE A 183 -19.12 14.96 17.62
C ILE A 183 -18.89 13.44 17.73
N LEU A 184 -19.12 12.83 18.90
CA LEU A 184 -18.88 11.40 19.13
C LEU A 184 -19.63 10.47 18.16
N PRO A 185 -20.92 10.69 17.83
CA PRO A 185 -21.60 9.84 16.86
C PRO A 185 -20.92 9.83 15.49
N PHE A 186 -20.42 10.98 15.04
CA PHE A 186 -19.66 11.06 13.78
C PHE A 186 -18.35 10.27 13.86
N ILE A 187 -17.57 10.44 14.94
CA ILE A 187 -16.30 9.74 15.13
C ILE A 187 -16.53 8.22 15.18
N LEU A 188 -17.48 7.76 16.01
CA LEU A 188 -17.75 6.35 16.21
C LEU A 188 -18.29 5.68 14.94
N LEU A 189 -19.24 6.32 14.24
CA LEU A 189 -19.78 5.80 13.00
C LEU A 189 -18.69 5.62 11.94
N ASN A 190 -17.85 6.63 11.74
CA ASN A 190 -16.80 6.57 10.72
C ASN A 190 -15.72 5.52 11.06
N LEU A 191 -15.34 5.35 12.34
CA LEU A 191 -14.42 4.29 12.75
C LEU A 191 -15.03 2.90 12.54
N VAL A 192 -16.29 2.69 12.94
CA VAL A 192 -16.99 1.39 12.76
C VAL A 192 -17.11 1.03 11.28
N LEU A 193 -17.51 2.00 10.44
CA LEU A 193 -17.56 1.81 8.99
C LEU A 193 -16.17 1.46 8.46
N GLY A 194 -15.12 2.13 8.91
CA GLY A 194 -13.74 1.82 8.53
C GLY A 194 -13.31 0.37 8.78
N PHE A 195 -13.83 -0.28 9.84
CA PHE A 195 -13.58 -1.72 10.08
C PHE A 195 -14.53 -2.64 9.29
N THR A 196 -15.74 -2.18 8.96
CA THR A 196 -16.80 -3.03 8.38
C THR A 196 -16.79 -3.05 6.85
N ILE A 197 -16.40 -1.95 6.19
CA ILE A 197 -16.42 -1.83 4.71
C ILE A 197 -15.03 -1.88 4.07
N LYS A 198 -13.99 -2.31 4.80
CA LYS A 198 -12.60 -2.40 4.32
C LYS A 198 -12.46 -3.22 3.01
N SER A 199 -13.33 -4.20 2.79
CA SER A 199 -13.35 -5.02 1.58
C SER A 199 -13.83 -4.29 0.32
N PHE A 200 -14.54 -3.16 0.47
CA PHE A 200 -15.09 -2.37 -0.66
C PHE A 200 -14.35 -1.04 -0.86
N LEU A 201 -13.89 -0.42 0.22
CA LEU A 201 -13.09 0.80 0.20
C LEU A 201 -11.91 0.63 1.17
N PRO A 202 -10.65 0.73 0.72
CA PRO A 202 -9.50 0.67 1.61
C PRO A 202 -9.55 1.87 2.57
N ILE A 203 -9.88 1.61 3.83
CA ILE A 203 -9.95 2.63 4.89
C ILE A 203 -8.83 2.40 5.90
N ASP A 204 -8.07 3.45 6.17
CA ASP A 204 -6.97 3.44 7.12
C ASP A 204 -7.42 3.87 8.53
N ASN A 205 -7.86 2.90 9.33
CA ASN A 205 -8.33 3.14 10.69
C ASN A 205 -7.20 3.59 11.63
N TRP A 206 -5.97 3.10 11.43
CA TRP A 206 -4.83 3.56 12.24
C TRP A 206 -4.51 5.02 11.92
N GLY A 207 -4.61 5.39 10.65
CA GLY A 207 -4.60 6.78 10.22
C GLY A 207 -5.68 7.61 10.93
N HIS A 208 -6.93 7.14 10.99
CA HIS A 208 -8.02 7.85 11.68
C HIS A 208 -7.74 8.05 13.17
N VAL A 209 -7.28 7.01 13.86
CA VAL A 209 -6.91 7.08 15.28
C VAL A 209 -5.75 8.06 15.48
N GLY A 210 -4.73 8.03 14.63
CA GLY A 210 -3.56 8.92 14.73
C GLY A 210 -3.93 10.38 14.53
N GLY A 211 -4.78 10.66 13.54
CA GLY A 211 -5.34 11.99 13.33
C GLY A 211 -6.16 12.46 14.53
N LEU A 212 -7.08 11.62 15.02
CA LEU A 212 -7.94 11.92 16.17
C LEU A 212 -7.13 12.28 17.42
N LEU A 213 -6.15 11.44 17.79
CA LEU A 213 -5.28 11.67 18.94
C LEU A 213 -4.46 12.96 18.78
N THR A 214 -3.92 13.20 17.59
CA THR A 214 -3.18 14.43 17.29
C THR A 214 -4.07 15.66 17.46
N GLY A 215 -5.31 15.63 16.95
CA GLY A 215 -6.28 16.71 17.10
C GLY A 215 -6.66 16.98 18.55
N ILE A 216 -6.85 15.93 19.36
CA ILE A 216 -7.09 16.05 20.80
C ILE A 216 -5.93 16.79 21.48
N LEU A 217 -4.69 16.39 21.19
CA LEU A 217 -3.50 17.04 21.74
C LEU A 217 -3.36 18.50 21.29
N LEU A 218 -3.60 18.78 20.01
CA LEU A 218 -3.50 20.14 19.48
C LEU A 218 -4.56 21.08 20.06
N ALA A 219 -5.76 20.62 20.40
CA ALA A 219 -6.75 21.45 21.08
C ALA A 219 -6.30 21.90 22.48
N VAL A 220 -5.40 21.15 23.13
CA VAL A 220 -4.80 21.54 24.42
C VAL A 220 -3.74 22.63 24.21
N VAL A 221 -2.90 22.48 23.18
CA VAL A 221 -1.72 23.33 22.93
C VAL A 221 -2.07 24.61 22.17
N ILE A 222 -3.04 24.54 21.27
CA ILE A 222 -3.48 25.63 20.40
C ILE A 222 -4.90 26.02 20.83
N PRO A 223 -5.07 26.97 21.77
CA PRO A 223 -6.40 27.47 22.11
C PRO A 223 -6.95 28.33 20.97
N PRO A 224 -8.28 28.38 20.79
CA PRO A 224 -8.90 29.35 19.91
C PRO A 224 -8.66 30.77 20.46
N PRO A 225 -8.85 31.82 19.64
CA PRO A 225 -8.69 33.19 20.12
C PRO A 225 -9.80 33.53 21.12
N ARG A 226 -9.43 34.08 22.30
CA ARG A 226 -10.38 34.50 23.33
C ARG A 226 -11.28 35.63 22.81
N SER A 227 -12.57 35.56 23.12
CA SER A 227 -13.60 36.54 22.73
C SER A 227 -13.46 37.91 23.43
N GLU A 228 -12.72 37.97 24.53
CA GLU A 228 -12.60 39.16 25.39
C GLU A 228 -11.52 40.17 24.97
N ARG A 229 -10.72 39.87 23.92
CA ARG A 229 -9.74 40.83 23.41
C ARG A 229 -10.39 41.82 22.44
N GLU A 230 -10.20 43.11 22.69
CA GLU A 230 -10.59 44.24 21.83
C GLU A 230 -10.14 44.08 20.36
N GLU A 231 -9.15 43.21 20.07
CA GLU A 231 -8.68 42.82 18.73
C GLU A 231 -9.78 42.26 17.80
N TRP A 232 -10.91 41.77 18.32
CA TRP A 232 -12.05 41.35 17.49
C TRP A 232 -12.95 42.50 17.04
N LEU A 233 -12.86 43.64 17.72
CA LEU A 233 -13.65 44.84 17.45
C LEU A 233 -12.93 45.78 16.46
N ASP A 234 -11.60 45.70 16.39
CA ASP A 234 -10.79 46.46 15.44
C ASP A 234 -10.48 45.63 14.16
N PRO A 235 -11.04 46.00 12.99
CA PRO A 235 -10.78 45.32 11.73
C PRO A 235 -9.34 45.45 11.22
N GLU A 236 -8.61 46.47 11.69
CA GLU A 236 -7.24 46.78 11.25
C GLU A 236 -6.17 46.23 12.19
N ALA A 237 -6.59 45.69 13.34
CA ALA A 237 -5.67 45.07 14.29
C ALA A 237 -4.89 43.92 13.61
N PRO A 238 -3.54 43.95 13.62
CA PRO A 238 -2.75 42.86 13.08
C PRO A 238 -3.08 41.59 13.86
N ARG A 239 -3.39 40.51 13.13
CA ARG A 239 -3.69 39.20 13.70
C ARG A 239 -2.46 38.31 13.58
N PRO A 240 -1.48 38.40 14.50
CA PRO A 240 -0.18 37.73 14.34
C PRO A 240 -0.30 36.21 14.14
N TRP A 241 -1.35 35.61 14.69
CA TRP A 241 -1.64 34.18 14.51
C TRP A 241 -2.01 33.79 13.07
N GLN A 242 -2.44 34.71 12.23
CA GLN A 242 -2.69 34.42 10.82
C GLN A 242 -1.40 34.09 10.07
N TYR A 243 -0.26 34.66 10.48
CA TYR A 243 1.05 34.33 9.93
C TYR A 243 1.48 32.88 10.23
N SER A 244 0.83 32.19 11.17
CA SER A 244 1.09 30.76 11.39
C SER A 244 0.76 29.90 10.16
N VAL A 245 -0.02 30.43 9.21
CA VAL A 245 -0.32 29.78 7.92
C VAL A 245 0.93 29.52 7.09
N LEU A 246 2.01 30.28 7.30
CA LEU A 246 3.25 30.12 6.54
C LEU A 246 3.87 28.73 6.74
N ILE A 247 3.79 28.17 7.94
CA ILE A 247 4.32 26.84 8.27
C ILE A 247 3.65 25.74 7.42
N PRO A 248 2.32 25.53 7.49
CA PRO A 248 1.65 24.51 6.68
C PRO A 248 1.79 24.79 5.18
N VAL A 249 1.79 26.05 4.74
CA VAL A 249 2.02 26.38 3.31
C VAL A 249 3.40 25.93 2.86
N VAL A 250 4.46 26.24 3.60
CA VAL A 250 5.82 25.82 3.27
C VAL A 250 5.93 24.30 3.24
N LEU A 251 5.34 23.60 4.22
CA LEU A 251 5.35 22.13 4.26
C LEU A 251 4.64 21.51 3.04
N VAL A 252 3.45 22.01 2.69
CA VAL A 252 2.68 21.51 1.55
C VAL A 252 3.37 21.83 0.23
N VAL A 253 3.89 23.05 0.04
CA VAL A 253 4.62 23.42 -1.17
C VAL A 253 5.90 22.61 -1.31
N ALA A 254 6.66 22.41 -0.22
CA ALA A 254 7.85 21.57 -0.24
C ALA A 254 7.51 20.12 -0.61
N ALA A 255 6.43 19.56 -0.04
CA ALA A 255 5.97 18.22 -0.36
C ALA A 255 5.55 18.08 -1.83
N LEU A 256 4.81 19.05 -2.39
CA LEU A 256 4.41 19.07 -3.80
C LEU A 256 5.63 19.16 -4.74
N VAL A 257 6.57 20.05 -4.46
CA VAL A 257 7.80 20.20 -5.26
C VAL A 257 8.64 18.93 -5.20
N TRP A 258 8.77 18.32 -4.01
CA TRP A 258 9.51 17.07 -3.86
C TRP A 258 8.84 15.92 -4.62
N THR A 259 7.52 15.82 -4.56
CA THR A 259 6.75 14.80 -5.30
C THR A 259 6.95 14.94 -6.80
N GLY A 260 6.94 16.17 -7.33
CA GLY A 260 7.22 16.41 -8.75
C GLY A 260 8.64 15.98 -9.16
N LYS A 261 9.65 16.29 -8.34
CA LYS A 261 11.04 15.84 -8.57
C LYS A 261 11.18 14.32 -8.47
N TYR A 262 10.54 13.72 -7.47
CA TYR A 262 10.52 12.29 -7.25
C TYR A 262 9.89 11.59 -8.45
N TYR A 263 8.70 12.00 -8.90
CA TYR A 263 8.00 11.42 -10.05
C TYR A 263 8.86 11.44 -11.32
N GLN A 264 9.52 12.56 -11.62
CA GLN A 264 10.43 12.67 -12.75
C GLN A 264 11.65 11.75 -12.64
N THR A 265 12.24 11.67 -11.44
CA THR A 265 13.42 10.85 -11.18
C THR A 265 13.07 9.37 -11.24
N PHE A 266 11.97 8.97 -10.60
CA PHE A 266 11.42 7.62 -10.61
C PHE A 266 11.23 7.13 -12.04
N GLY A 267 10.55 7.90 -12.91
CA GLY A 267 10.34 7.50 -14.30
C GLY A 267 11.64 7.40 -15.12
N ARG A 268 12.67 8.20 -14.80
CA ARG A 268 14.00 8.08 -15.42
C ARG A 268 14.73 6.82 -14.97
N VAL A 269 14.69 6.51 -13.67
CA VAL A 269 15.26 5.30 -13.09
C VAL A 269 14.60 4.08 -13.71
N THR A 270 13.26 3.99 -13.69
CA THR A 270 12.52 2.86 -14.28
C THR A 270 12.94 2.60 -15.73
N ARG A 271 13.04 3.63 -16.58
CA ARG A 271 13.50 3.46 -17.97
C ARG A 271 14.94 2.94 -18.09
N LEU A 272 15.84 3.35 -17.20
CA LEU A 272 17.22 2.86 -17.20
C LEU A 272 17.27 1.39 -16.77
N LEU A 273 16.48 1.02 -15.74
CA LEU A 273 16.39 -0.36 -15.27
C LEU A 273 15.82 -1.27 -16.37
N GLU A 274 14.68 -0.91 -16.97
CA GLU A 274 14.09 -1.68 -18.08
C GLU A 274 15.02 -1.83 -19.29
N GLN A 275 15.85 -0.82 -19.58
CA GLN A 275 16.85 -0.92 -20.64
C GLN A 275 18.03 -1.81 -20.24
N GLY A 276 18.45 -1.75 -18.98
CA GLY A 276 19.49 -2.61 -18.42
C GLY A 276 19.07 -4.08 -18.43
N GLU A 277 17.83 -4.36 -18.01
CA GLU A 277 17.26 -5.71 -17.97
C GLU A 277 17.27 -6.35 -19.36
N LYS A 278 16.81 -5.63 -20.39
CA LYS A 278 16.86 -6.09 -21.79
C LYS A 278 18.28 -6.38 -22.28
N LEU A 279 19.27 -5.61 -21.84
CA LEU A 279 20.66 -5.84 -22.20
C LEU A 279 21.24 -7.03 -21.44
N GLN A 280 20.85 -7.22 -20.18
CA GLN A 280 21.23 -8.39 -19.38
C GLN A 280 20.68 -9.69 -20.00
N GLU A 281 19.41 -9.68 -20.44
CA GLU A 281 18.80 -10.79 -21.19
C GLU A 281 19.55 -11.11 -22.49
N GLN A 282 20.14 -10.10 -23.14
CA GLN A 282 20.97 -10.22 -24.34
C GLN A 282 22.42 -10.60 -24.03
N HIS A 283 22.74 -10.86 -22.75
CA HIS A 283 24.10 -11.11 -22.25
C HIS A 283 25.10 -9.97 -22.51
N GLU A 284 24.61 -8.73 -22.68
CA GLU A 284 25.41 -7.51 -22.80
C GLU A 284 25.71 -6.89 -21.42
N THR A 285 26.33 -7.69 -20.54
CA THR A 285 26.48 -7.45 -19.10
C THR A 285 27.14 -6.11 -18.74
N GLU A 286 28.20 -5.70 -19.43
CA GLU A 286 28.88 -4.42 -19.14
C GLU A 286 27.98 -3.20 -19.40
N ARG A 287 27.15 -3.27 -20.45
CA ARG A 287 26.22 -2.19 -20.80
C ARG A 287 25.03 -2.16 -19.85
N ALA A 288 24.54 -3.32 -19.44
CA ALA A 288 23.52 -3.43 -18.39
C ALA A 288 24.02 -2.83 -17.07
N ALA A 289 25.22 -3.22 -16.62
CA ALA A 289 25.85 -2.68 -15.42
C ALA A 289 25.97 -1.14 -15.46
N ALA A 290 26.37 -0.58 -16.61
CA ALA A 290 26.49 0.86 -16.77
C ALA A 290 25.15 1.61 -16.59
N LEU A 291 24.03 1.02 -17.05
CA LEU A 291 22.70 1.60 -16.88
C LEU A 291 22.21 1.50 -15.43
N TYR A 292 22.45 0.37 -14.76
CA TYR A 292 22.12 0.23 -13.34
C TYR A 292 22.97 1.14 -12.45
N GLU A 293 24.25 1.33 -12.78
CA GLU A 293 25.12 2.30 -12.12
C GLU A 293 24.66 3.74 -12.33
N GLN A 294 24.19 4.06 -13.54
CA GLN A 294 23.62 5.36 -13.84
C GLN A 294 22.32 5.60 -13.05
N SER A 295 21.45 4.60 -12.95
CA SER A 295 20.20 4.71 -12.19
C SER A 295 20.46 4.87 -10.69
N ARG A 296 21.43 4.12 -10.14
CA ARG A 296 21.93 4.28 -8.76
C ARG A 296 22.43 5.69 -8.47
N ARG A 297 23.19 6.29 -9.40
CA ARG A 297 23.67 7.68 -9.23
C ARG A 297 22.54 8.70 -9.27
N LEU A 298 21.48 8.44 -10.03
CA LEU A 298 20.31 9.33 -10.10
C LEU A 298 19.45 9.23 -8.84
N ALA A 299 19.32 8.04 -8.26
CA ALA A 299 18.52 7.79 -7.07
C ALA A 299 19.27 6.86 -6.09
N PRO A 300 20.21 7.39 -5.30
CA PRO A 300 21.06 6.57 -4.41
C PRO A 300 20.34 5.98 -3.20
N LEU A 301 19.09 6.40 -2.95
CA LEU A 301 18.23 5.88 -1.88
C LEU A 301 17.08 5.02 -2.44
N ASP A 302 17.10 4.74 -3.74
CA ASP A 302 16.18 3.81 -4.40
C ASP A 302 16.81 2.42 -4.34
N GLU A 303 16.06 1.42 -3.88
CA GLU A 303 16.54 0.05 -3.75
C GLU A 303 16.68 -0.64 -5.12
N ARG A 304 15.84 -0.28 -6.10
CA ARG A 304 15.70 -1.04 -7.36
C ARG A 304 17.01 -1.12 -8.15
N PRO A 305 17.82 -0.04 -8.29
CA PRO A 305 19.15 -0.17 -8.89
C PRO A 305 20.08 -1.17 -8.18
N HIS A 306 19.97 -1.28 -6.85
CA HIS A 306 20.76 -2.24 -6.07
C HIS A 306 20.24 -3.68 -6.24
N GLU A 307 18.92 -3.86 -6.40
CA GLU A 307 18.33 -5.16 -6.77
C GLU A 307 18.88 -5.64 -8.12
N GLU A 308 18.84 -4.78 -9.14
CA GLU A 308 19.29 -5.15 -10.49
C GLU A 308 20.81 -5.40 -10.54
N LEU A 309 21.62 -4.58 -9.86
CA LEU A 309 23.06 -4.83 -9.73
C LEU A 309 23.33 -6.16 -9.01
N SER A 310 22.56 -6.47 -7.97
CA SER A 310 22.70 -7.73 -7.23
C SER A 310 22.40 -8.93 -8.13
N SER A 311 21.28 -8.89 -8.86
CA SER A 311 20.88 -9.89 -9.84
C SER A 311 21.97 -10.10 -10.91
N LEU A 312 22.48 -9.00 -11.49
CA LEU A 312 23.57 -9.04 -12.47
C LEU A 312 24.83 -9.70 -11.92
N TYR A 313 25.23 -9.36 -10.69
CA TYR A 313 26.41 -9.96 -10.04
C TYR A 313 26.20 -11.42 -9.66
N VAL A 314 24.96 -11.83 -9.35
CA VAL A 314 24.63 -13.25 -9.22
C VAL A 314 24.91 -13.94 -10.54
N ASP A 315 24.46 -13.42 -11.69
CA ASP A 315 24.68 -14.03 -13.00
C ASP A 315 26.17 -14.14 -13.35
N GLU A 316 26.95 -13.08 -13.13
CA GLU A 316 28.41 -13.04 -13.33
C GLU A 316 29.19 -13.97 -12.38
N GLY A 317 28.57 -14.49 -11.32
CA GLY A 317 29.26 -15.27 -10.29
C GLY A 317 30.08 -14.41 -9.32
N ARG A 318 29.88 -13.09 -9.30
CA ARG A 318 30.48 -12.15 -8.35
C ARG A 318 29.67 -12.12 -7.05
N LEU A 319 29.64 -13.26 -6.38
CA LEU A 319 28.68 -13.53 -5.30
C LEU A 319 28.85 -12.58 -4.10
N SER A 320 30.07 -12.15 -3.78
CA SER A 320 30.32 -11.18 -2.69
C SER A 320 29.76 -9.79 -3.01
N ASP A 321 29.86 -9.35 -4.27
CA ASP A 321 29.31 -8.07 -4.70
C ASP A 321 27.78 -8.14 -4.72
N ALA A 322 27.22 -9.25 -5.20
CA ALA A 322 25.78 -9.51 -5.17
C ALA A 322 25.21 -9.42 -3.75
N ILE A 323 25.83 -10.11 -2.79
CA ILE A 323 25.43 -10.06 -1.38
C ILE A 323 25.49 -8.64 -0.84
N THR A 324 26.53 -7.88 -1.21
CA THR A 324 26.68 -6.49 -0.76
C THR A 324 25.54 -5.62 -1.27
N GLU A 325 25.24 -5.69 -2.57
CA GLU A 325 24.16 -4.89 -3.19
C GLU A 325 22.77 -5.31 -2.71
N ALA A 326 22.48 -6.62 -2.60
CA ALA A 326 21.23 -7.11 -2.02
C ALA A 326 21.03 -6.60 -0.58
N ASN A 327 22.08 -6.61 0.25
CA ASN A 327 21.98 -6.06 1.60
C ASN A 327 21.76 -4.53 1.61
N VAL A 328 22.28 -3.80 0.63
CA VAL A 328 21.95 -2.37 0.48
C VAL A 328 20.47 -2.20 0.16
N ALA A 329 19.95 -2.96 -0.82
CA ALA A 329 18.54 -2.94 -1.19
C ALA A 329 17.63 -3.25 0.01
N LEU A 330 17.94 -4.30 0.79
CA LEU A 330 17.18 -4.66 1.99
C LEU A 330 17.23 -3.61 3.11
N ARG A 331 18.33 -2.86 3.24
CA ARG A 331 18.37 -1.73 4.18
C ARG A 331 17.47 -0.58 3.76
N LEU A 332 17.39 -0.31 2.45
CA LEU A 332 16.52 0.73 1.87
C LEU A 332 15.05 0.30 1.83
N ASN A 333 14.81 -0.99 1.62
CA ASN A 333 13.50 -1.62 1.56
C ASN A 333 13.57 -3.07 2.09
N PRO A 334 13.23 -3.32 3.36
CA PRO A 334 13.28 -4.68 3.89
C PRO A 334 12.24 -5.62 3.32
N ASP A 335 11.26 -5.12 2.57
CA ASP A 335 10.24 -5.93 1.91
C ASP A 335 10.59 -6.18 0.42
N SER A 336 11.85 -5.98 0.03
CA SER A 336 12.34 -6.17 -1.33
C SER A 336 12.49 -7.66 -1.66
N THR A 337 11.49 -8.22 -2.34
CA THR A 337 11.55 -9.61 -2.83
C THR A 337 12.70 -9.82 -3.82
N GLY A 338 12.99 -8.84 -4.70
CA GLY A 338 14.08 -8.93 -5.67
C GLY A 338 15.45 -9.07 -4.99
N ALA A 339 15.70 -8.31 -3.92
CA ALA A 339 16.92 -8.41 -3.14
C ALA A 339 17.03 -9.74 -2.38
N GLU A 340 15.94 -10.21 -1.77
CA GLU A 340 15.91 -11.51 -1.08
C GLU A 340 16.21 -12.66 -2.04
N VAL A 341 15.57 -12.68 -3.21
CA VAL A 341 15.81 -13.70 -4.24
C VAL A 341 17.28 -13.70 -4.68
N SER A 342 17.85 -12.52 -4.92
CA SER A 342 19.25 -12.38 -5.32
C SER A 342 20.21 -12.82 -4.21
N LEU A 343 19.90 -12.49 -2.95
CA LEU A 343 20.71 -12.88 -1.79
C LEU A 343 20.72 -14.40 -1.60
N VAL A 344 19.55 -15.04 -1.69
CA VAL A 344 19.42 -16.50 -1.63
C VAL A 344 20.17 -17.17 -2.79
N ALA A 345 20.05 -16.63 -4.01
CA ALA A 345 20.78 -17.15 -5.16
C ALA A 345 22.30 -17.03 -4.98
N ALA A 346 22.78 -15.91 -4.44
CA ALA A 346 24.20 -15.70 -4.17
C ALA A 346 24.77 -16.69 -3.14
N TYR A 347 24.11 -16.85 -1.98
CA TYR A 347 24.56 -17.79 -0.95
C TYR A 347 24.45 -19.26 -1.40
N LYS A 348 23.45 -19.59 -2.22
CA LYS A 348 23.36 -20.92 -2.82
C LYS A 348 24.55 -21.22 -3.73
N ARG A 349 24.93 -20.28 -4.61
CA ARG A 349 26.10 -20.44 -5.47
C ARG A 349 27.42 -20.52 -4.68
N LEU A 350 27.47 -19.96 -3.47
CA LEU A 350 28.58 -20.12 -2.52
C LEU A 350 28.58 -21.48 -1.79
N GLY A 351 27.46 -22.21 -1.81
CA GLY A 351 27.28 -23.43 -1.01
C GLY A 351 26.98 -23.16 0.48
N ASP A 352 26.65 -21.93 0.85
CA ASP A 352 26.36 -21.55 2.24
C ASP A 352 24.89 -21.77 2.59
N VAL A 353 24.55 -23.03 2.81
CA VAL A 353 23.18 -23.45 3.15
C VAL A 353 22.72 -22.85 4.49
N ALA A 354 23.64 -22.53 5.40
CA ALA A 354 23.30 -21.96 6.71
C ALA A 354 22.73 -20.55 6.57
N HIS A 355 23.36 -19.68 5.77
CA HIS A 355 22.84 -18.35 5.50
C HIS A 355 21.53 -18.38 4.72
N VAL A 356 21.38 -19.30 3.75
CA VAL A 356 20.10 -19.49 3.03
C VAL A 356 18.97 -19.80 4.02
N LYS A 357 19.19 -20.73 4.95
CA LYS A 357 18.18 -21.05 5.99
C LYS A 357 17.89 -19.87 6.91
N ALA A 358 18.90 -19.08 7.28
CA ALA A 358 18.71 -17.91 8.12
C ALA A 358 17.83 -16.84 7.42
N ILE A 359 18.11 -16.53 6.15
CA ILE A 359 17.34 -15.55 5.37
C ILE A 359 15.89 -16.00 5.20
N LEU A 360 15.69 -17.27 4.83
CA LEU A 360 14.34 -17.80 4.64
C LEU A 360 13.54 -17.83 5.96
N LYS A 361 14.22 -18.02 7.10
CA LYS A 361 13.60 -17.91 8.42
C LYS A 361 13.21 -16.47 8.76
N GLU A 362 14.07 -15.49 8.47
CA GLU A 362 13.72 -14.08 8.67
C GLU A 362 12.51 -13.67 7.81
N LEU A 363 12.44 -14.19 6.58
CA LEU A 363 11.27 -14.00 5.71
C LEU A 363 10.01 -14.66 6.29
N GLU A 364 10.13 -15.88 6.82
CA GLU A 364 9.04 -16.56 7.55
C GLU A 364 8.52 -15.72 8.72
N ASP A 365 9.43 -15.16 9.53
CA ASP A 365 9.09 -14.34 10.71
C ASP A 365 8.46 -12.98 10.32
N ALA A 366 8.80 -12.44 9.14
CA ALA A 366 8.31 -11.15 8.66
C ALA A 366 6.93 -11.21 8.00
N LEU A 367 6.52 -12.38 7.51
CA LEU A 367 5.27 -12.56 6.79
C LEU A 367 4.08 -12.68 7.74
N THR A 368 2.94 -12.09 7.34
CA THR A 368 1.69 -12.30 8.09
C THR A 368 1.25 -13.75 7.90
N PRO A 369 0.97 -14.50 8.99
CA PRO A 369 0.51 -15.87 8.89
C PRO A 369 -0.79 -15.96 8.08
N GLY A 370 -0.79 -16.78 7.02
CA GLY A 370 -1.93 -16.95 6.12
C GLY A 370 -1.63 -18.01 5.07
N ALA A 371 -2.67 -18.65 4.51
CA ALA A 371 -2.49 -19.75 3.57
C ALA A 371 -1.67 -19.32 2.34
N GLU A 372 -1.95 -18.15 1.78
CA GLU A 372 -1.21 -17.62 0.62
C GLU A 372 0.27 -17.34 0.94
N SER A 373 0.57 -16.77 2.12
CA SER A 373 1.95 -16.55 2.57
C SER A 373 2.71 -17.87 2.78
N GLN A 374 2.02 -18.88 3.32
CA GLN A 374 2.60 -20.21 3.55
C GLN A 374 2.90 -20.93 2.22
N ILE A 375 2.03 -20.82 1.22
CA ILE A 375 2.29 -21.34 -0.14
C ILE A 375 3.51 -20.67 -0.76
N ALA A 376 3.61 -19.33 -0.66
CA ALA A 376 4.74 -18.58 -1.20
C ALA A 376 6.07 -19.01 -0.55
N LEU A 377 6.10 -19.12 0.78
CA LEU A 377 7.26 -19.65 1.52
C LEU A 377 7.61 -21.06 1.08
N ALA A 378 6.62 -21.95 1.02
CA ALA A 378 6.82 -23.34 0.60
C ALA A 378 7.47 -23.44 -0.78
N GLY A 379 6.98 -22.65 -1.74
CA GLY A 379 7.56 -22.57 -3.07
C GLY A 379 9.00 -22.04 -3.08
N LEU A 380 9.32 -21.06 -2.23
CA LEU A 380 10.69 -20.57 -2.07
C LEU A 380 11.61 -21.68 -1.52
N PHE A 381 11.22 -22.34 -0.43
CA PHE A 381 11.97 -23.47 0.12
C PHE A 381 12.14 -24.61 -0.88
N ALA A 382 11.08 -24.97 -1.62
CA ALA A 382 11.09 -26.03 -2.63
C ALA A 382 12.08 -25.74 -3.77
N ARG A 383 12.10 -24.51 -4.29
CA ARG A 383 13.09 -24.07 -5.31
C ARG A 383 14.52 -24.11 -4.80
N GLN A 384 14.71 -23.96 -3.48
CA GLN A 384 16.01 -24.13 -2.84
C GLN A 384 16.33 -25.56 -2.43
N LYS A 385 15.48 -26.53 -2.79
CA LYS A 385 15.62 -27.95 -2.43
C LYS A 385 15.64 -28.20 -0.92
N LEU A 386 15.11 -27.25 -0.15
CA LEU A 386 14.87 -27.38 1.28
C LEU A 386 13.51 -28.06 1.47
N TYR A 387 13.43 -29.33 1.05
CA TYR A 387 12.16 -30.05 0.90
C TYR A 387 11.42 -30.26 2.22
N ALA A 388 12.14 -30.49 3.33
CA ALA A 388 11.53 -30.65 4.64
C ALA A 388 10.78 -29.38 5.08
N GLU A 389 11.41 -28.22 4.91
CA GLU A 389 10.81 -26.93 5.19
C GLU A 389 9.64 -26.64 4.24
N ALA A 390 9.80 -26.91 2.93
CA ALA A 390 8.75 -26.73 1.94
C ALA A 390 7.48 -27.55 2.26
N LEU A 391 7.64 -28.83 2.60
CA LEU A 391 6.53 -29.71 2.99
C LEU A 391 5.77 -29.14 4.19
N ARG A 392 6.49 -28.76 5.25
CA ARG A 392 5.89 -28.16 6.46
C ARG A 392 5.04 -26.93 6.13
N HIS A 393 5.50 -26.08 5.21
CA HIS A 393 4.78 -24.88 4.81
C HIS A 393 3.57 -25.17 3.91
N TYR A 394 3.66 -26.13 2.98
CA TYR A 394 2.49 -26.57 2.21
C TYR A 394 1.42 -27.20 3.10
N GLU A 395 1.82 -28.02 4.08
CA GLU A 395 0.91 -28.60 5.07
C GLU A 395 0.23 -27.52 5.91
N ALA A 396 0.98 -26.56 6.44
CA ALA A 396 0.42 -25.43 7.18
C ALA A 396 -0.54 -24.58 6.33
N ALA A 397 -0.25 -24.39 5.03
CA ALA A 397 -1.16 -23.70 4.12
C ALA A 397 -2.50 -24.46 3.96
N LEU A 398 -2.44 -25.78 3.85
CA LEU A 398 -3.62 -26.65 3.71
C LEU A 398 -4.41 -26.77 5.02
N GLU A 399 -3.77 -26.67 6.18
CA GLU A 399 -4.47 -26.54 7.47
C GLU A 399 -5.30 -25.25 7.54
N LEU A 400 -4.72 -24.14 7.08
CA LEU A 400 -5.40 -22.83 7.05
C LEU A 400 -6.50 -22.76 5.99
N LYS A 401 -6.28 -23.37 4.82
CA LYS A 401 -7.22 -23.34 3.70
C LYS A 401 -7.26 -24.71 2.99
N PRO A 402 -8.04 -25.67 3.51
CA PRO A 402 -8.13 -27.03 2.95
C PRO A 402 -8.68 -27.11 1.52
N GLY A 403 -9.31 -26.04 1.03
CA GLY A 403 -9.83 -25.93 -0.34
C GLY A 403 -8.89 -25.24 -1.33
N SER A 404 -7.60 -25.11 -1.00
CA SER A 404 -6.64 -24.43 -1.88
C SER A 404 -6.15 -25.37 -2.99
N ALA A 405 -6.69 -25.22 -4.21
CA ALA A 405 -6.27 -25.99 -5.37
C ALA A 405 -4.76 -25.85 -5.66
N GLY A 406 -4.25 -24.62 -5.61
CA GLY A 406 -2.82 -24.33 -5.82
C GLY A 406 -1.90 -24.97 -4.78
N ALA A 407 -2.28 -24.97 -3.50
CA ALA A 407 -1.45 -25.62 -2.46
C ALA A 407 -1.39 -27.14 -2.65
N HIS A 408 -2.52 -27.76 -2.99
CA HIS A 408 -2.56 -29.17 -3.33
C HIS A 408 -1.74 -29.49 -4.58
N ASN A 409 -1.82 -28.64 -5.61
CA ASN A 409 -1.04 -28.78 -6.83
C ASN A 409 0.47 -28.74 -6.55
N ASP A 410 0.94 -27.68 -5.90
CA ASP A 410 2.37 -27.47 -5.71
C ASP A 410 2.99 -28.53 -4.78
N LEU A 411 2.24 -28.95 -3.75
CA LEU A 411 2.64 -30.06 -2.88
C LEU A 411 2.71 -31.38 -3.66
N ALA A 412 1.73 -31.66 -4.52
CA ALA A 412 1.74 -32.86 -5.35
C ALA A 412 2.93 -32.89 -6.31
N TRP A 413 3.22 -31.75 -6.94
CA TRP A 413 4.38 -31.61 -7.82
C TRP A 413 5.68 -31.92 -7.08
N LEU A 414 5.89 -31.35 -5.89
CA LEU A 414 7.07 -31.61 -5.07
C LEU A 414 7.19 -33.11 -4.73
N LEU A 415 6.10 -33.72 -4.24
CA LEU A 415 6.07 -35.13 -3.84
C LEU A 415 6.28 -36.09 -5.02
N ALA A 416 5.96 -35.68 -6.25
CA ALA A 416 6.20 -36.47 -7.46
C ALA A 416 7.63 -36.29 -7.99
N THR A 417 8.18 -35.07 -7.94
CA THR A 417 9.36 -34.68 -8.72
C THR A 417 10.62 -34.39 -7.91
N ALA A 418 10.57 -34.37 -6.57
CA ALA A 418 11.74 -34.12 -5.73
C ALA A 418 12.94 -35.02 -6.12
N ASP A 419 14.12 -34.42 -6.27
CA ASP A 419 15.30 -35.16 -6.73
C ASP A 419 15.80 -36.14 -5.66
N ASP A 420 15.73 -35.73 -4.39
CA ASP A 420 15.96 -36.58 -3.23
C ASP A 420 14.79 -37.57 -3.02
N PRO A 421 15.02 -38.89 -3.18
CA PRO A 421 14.00 -39.92 -2.99
C PRO A 421 13.32 -39.90 -1.61
N ALA A 422 13.98 -39.37 -0.58
CA ALA A 422 13.41 -39.29 0.77
C ALA A 422 12.17 -38.40 0.85
N PHE A 423 12.01 -37.48 -0.11
CA PHE A 423 10.88 -36.54 -0.18
C PHE A 423 9.89 -36.88 -1.30
N ARG A 424 10.12 -37.97 -2.05
CA ARG A 424 9.17 -38.46 -3.03
C ARG A 424 8.13 -39.36 -2.37
N ASN A 425 6.86 -39.05 -2.59
CA ASN A 425 5.74 -39.90 -2.19
C ASN A 425 4.66 -39.90 -3.30
N PRO A 426 4.77 -40.81 -4.29
CA PRO A 426 3.84 -40.86 -5.42
C PRO A 426 2.38 -41.07 -4.98
N ALA A 427 2.14 -41.78 -3.89
CA ALA A 427 0.79 -42.03 -3.38
C ALA A 427 0.13 -40.73 -2.86
N GLN A 428 0.85 -39.95 -2.04
CA GLN A 428 0.37 -38.65 -1.58
C GLN A 428 0.33 -37.61 -2.70
N ALA A 429 1.29 -37.64 -3.62
CA ALA A 429 1.28 -36.80 -4.80
C ALA A 429 -0.01 -36.99 -5.61
N LEU A 430 -0.41 -38.24 -5.82
CA LEU A 430 -1.63 -38.57 -6.56
C LEU A 430 -2.90 -38.12 -5.82
N GLU A 431 -2.95 -38.25 -4.50
CA GLU A 431 -4.08 -37.78 -3.69
C GLU A 431 -4.25 -36.26 -3.81
N HIS A 432 -3.18 -35.50 -3.59
CA HIS A 432 -3.21 -34.05 -3.68
C HIS A 432 -3.47 -33.55 -5.10
N ALA A 433 -2.87 -34.17 -6.13
CA ALA A 433 -3.11 -33.79 -7.52
C ALA A 433 -4.57 -34.01 -7.94
N ARG A 434 -5.18 -35.14 -7.52
CA ARG A 434 -6.62 -35.38 -7.75
C ARG A 434 -7.47 -34.31 -7.06
N ARG A 435 -7.10 -33.93 -5.84
CA ARG A 435 -7.81 -32.89 -5.11
C ARG A 435 -7.69 -31.52 -5.77
N ALA A 436 -6.53 -31.18 -6.31
CA ALA A 436 -6.31 -29.94 -7.04
C ALA A 436 -7.25 -29.83 -8.26
N VAL A 437 -7.25 -30.83 -9.15
CA VAL A 437 -8.11 -30.81 -10.35
C VAL A 437 -9.60 -30.84 -10.04
N GLU A 438 -10.01 -31.48 -8.94
CA GLU A 438 -11.40 -31.42 -8.46
C GLU A 438 -11.78 -30.00 -8.04
N LEU A 439 -10.92 -29.33 -7.26
CA LEU A 439 -11.17 -27.98 -6.75
C LEU A 439 -11.18 -26.93 -7.87
N SER A 440 -10.35 -27.07 -8.90
CA SER A 440 -10.41 -26.21 -10.10
C SER A 440 -11.51 -26.59 -11.09
N ASN A 441 -12.21 -27.70 -10.86
CA ASN A 441 -13.20 -28.27 -11.76
C ASN A 441 -12.61 -28.60 -13.15
N TRP A 442 -11.38 -29.11 -13.19
CA TRP A 442 -10.68 -29.50 -14.43
C TRP A 442 -10.50 -28.36 -15.44
N LYS A 443 -10.36 -27.11 -14.94
CA LYS A 443 -10.21 -25.92 -15.80
C LYS A 443 -8.78 -25.40 -15.88
N THR A 444 -7.89 -25.85 -15.00
CA THR A 444 -6.51 -25.38 -14.94
C THR A 444 -5.59 -26.43 -15.57
N PRO A 445 -4.93 -26.15 -16.72
CA PRO A 445 -4.06 -27.11 -17.40
C PRO A 445 -2.88 -27.58 -16.53
N ALA A 446 -2.25 -26.67 -15.79
CA ALA A 446 -1.09 -26.98 -14.93
C ALA A 446 -1.43 -27.99 -13.82
N GLU A 447 -2.66 -27.97 -13.32
CA GLU A 447 -3.11 -28.93 -12.31
C GLU A 447 -3.38 -30.32 -12.89
N ILE A 448 -3.83 -30.36 -14.15
CA ILE A 448 -4.03 -31.60 -14.90
C ILE A 448 -2.68 -32.23 -15.25
N ASP A 449 -1.70 -31.43 -15.68
CA ASP A 449 -0.32 -31.87 -15.92
C ASP A 449 0.31 -32.43 -14.63
N THR A 450 0.14 -31.75 -13.50
CA THR A 450 0.63 -32.26 -12.20
C THR A 450 -0.01 -33.60 -11.82
N LEU A 451 -1.29 -33.81 -12.14
CA LEU A 451 -1.94 -35.11 -11.97
C LEU A 451 -1.34 -36.18 -12.90
N ALA A 452 -1.01 -35.84 -14.14
CA ALA A 452 -0.32 -36.74 -15.05
C ALA A 452 1.08 -37.10 -14.52
N GLU A 453 1.83 -36.14 -13.98
CA GLU A 453 3.15 -36.38 -13.38
C GLU A 453 3.03 -37.29 -12.14
N ALA A 454 2.03 -37.07 -11.29
CA ALA A 454 1.81 -37.93 -10.12
C ALA A 454 1.44 -39.38 -10.51
N LEU A 455 0.66 -39.55 -11.58
CA LEU A 455 0.36 -40.87 -12.17
C LEU A 455 1.62 -41.51 -12.76
N TYR A 456 2.43 -40.73 -13.46
CA TYR A 456 3.71 -41.17 -14.01
C TYR A 456 4.67 -41.64 -12.90
N ALA A 457 4.82 -40.85 -11.83
CA ALA A 457 5.61 -41.21 -10.65
C ALA A 457 5.07 -42.49 -9.96
N SER A 458 3.76 -42.72 -10.04
CA SER A 458 3.08 -43.93 -9.55
C SER A 458 3.15 -45.12 -10.52
N HIS A 459 3.88 -44.98 -11.64
CA HIS A 459 4.05 -45.98 -12.70
C HIS A 459 2.77 -46.32 -13.47
N ASP A 460 1.72 -45.50 -13.35
CA ASP A 460 0.50 -45.62 -14.15
C ASP A 460 0.63 -44.80 -15.45
N TYR A 461 1.55 -45.24 -16.30
CA TYR A 461 1.94 -44.50 -17.50
C TYR A 461 0.81 -44.36 -18.51
N GLN A 462 -0.11 -45.32 -18.55
CA GLN A 462 -1.22 -45.29 -19.49
C GLN A 462 -2.22 -44.19 -19.09
N GLN A 463 -2.57 -44.10 -17.79
CA GLN A 463 -3.41 -43.00 -17.31
C GLN A 463 -2.70 -41.64 -17.40
N ALA A 464 -1.38 -41.58 -17.16
CA ALA A 464 -0.61 -40.35 -17.31
C ALA A 464 -0.75 -39.76 -18.73
N VAL A 465 -0.63 -40.60 -19.77
CA VAL A 465 -0.86 -40.19 -21.17
C VAL A 465 -2.28 -39.68 -21.41
N GLU A 466 -3.30 -40.34 -20.84
CA GLU A 466 -4.69 -39.94 -21.01
C GLU A 466 -5.01 -38.60 -20.31
N ILE A 467 -4.44 -38.37 -19.13
CA ILE A 467 -4.63 -37.13 -18.38
C ILE A 467 -3.87 -35.97 -19.03
N GLU A 468 -2.62 -36.20 -19.45
CA GLU A 468 -1.80 -35.18 -20.12
C GLU A 468 -2.44 -34.71 -21.43
N ALA A 469 -3.15 -35.60 -22.13
CA ALA A 469 -3.90 -35.23 -23.34
C ALA A 469 -4.96 -34.15 -23.04
N LYS A 470 -5.60 -34.19 -21.86
CA LYS A 470 -6.58 -33.18 -21.44
C LYS A 470 -5.92 -31.84 -21.13
N ALA A 471 -4.72 -31.83 -20.56
CA ALA A 471 -3.96 -30.59 -20.36
C ALA A 471 -3.63 -29.93 -21.71
N LEU A 472 -3.19 -30.74 -22.68
CA LEU A 472 -2.93 -30.29 -24.06
C LEU A 472 -4.20 -29.88 -24.83
N GLU A 473 -5.37 -30.44 -24.55
CA GLU A 473 -6.63 -29.96 -25.13
C GLU A 473 -6.93 -28.51 -24.71
N LEU A 474 -6.62 -28.16 -23.46
CA LEU A 474 -6.80 -26.80 -22.94
C LEU A 474 -5.65 -25.86 -23.30
N SER A 475 -4.45 -26.38 -23.54
CA SER A 475 -3.25 -25.61 -23.91
C SER A 475 -2.43 -26.33 -24.99
N PRO A 476 -2.90 -26.33 -26.25
CA PRO A 476 -2.30 -27.14 -27.32
C PRO A 476 -0.87 -26.78 -27.67
N ASP A 477 -0.49 -25.52 -27.47
CA ASP A 477 0.80 -24.95 -27.84
C ASP A 477 1.84 -24.93 -26.71
N ASP A 478 1.49 -25.47 -25.54
CA ASP A 478 2.43 -25.56 -24.43
C ASP A 478 3.54 -26.57 -24.75
N ARG A 479 4.78 -26.12 -24.69
CA ARG A 479 5.95 -26.94 -25.00
C ARG A 479 6.24 -27.94 -23.89
N GLU A 480 6.04 -27.57 -22.64
CA GLU A 480 6.36 -28.38 -21.47
C GLU A 480 5.45 -29.61 -21.41
N TYR A 481 4.15 -29.42 -21.61
CA TYR A 481 3.15 -30.51 -21.67
C TYR A 481 3.42 -31.48 -22.81
N ARG A 482 3.91 -31.00 -23.97
CA ARG A 482 4.31 -31.89 -25.08
C ARG A 482 5.54 -32.73 -24.72
N ASP A 483 6.53 -32.13 -24.07
CA ASP A 483 7.74 -32.83 -23.62
C ASP A 483 7.40 -33.89 -22.54
N HIS A 484 6.48 -33.57 -21.61
CA HIS A 484 5.94 -34.51 -20.64
C HIS A 484 5.18 -35.66 -21.31
N MET A 485 4.25 -35.35 -22.22
CA MET A 485 3.50 -36.33 -23.02
C MET A 485 4.42 -37.33 -23.73
N ASP A 486 5.49 -36.84 -24.37
CA ASP A 486 6.44 -37.71 -25.07
C ASP A 486 7.18 -38.64 -24.11
N ARG A 487 7.58 -38.15 -22.93
CA ARG A 487 8.16 -38.97 -21.86
C ARG A 487 7.17 -40.03 -21.37
N TYR A 488 5.91 -39.67 -21.16
CA TYR A 488 4.86 -40.58 -20.68
C TYR A 488 4.55 -41.68 -21.72
N ARG A 489 4.41 -41.31 -23.00
CA ARG A 489 4.19 -42.27 -24.10
C ARG A 489 5.34 -43.27 -24.23
N LYS A 490 6.59 -42.79 -24.12
CA LYS A 490 7.78 -43.64 -24.16
C LYS A 490 7.74 -44.68 -23.03
N ALA A 491 7.44 -44.25 -21.80
CA ALA A 491 7.32 -45.17 -20.66
C ALA A 491 6.16 -46.17 -20.83
N ALA A 492 4.97 -45.71 -21.26
CA ALA A 492 3.81 -46.57 -21.49
C ALA A 492 4.07 -47.63 -22.58
N SER A 493 4.85 -47.30 -23.61
CA SER A 493 5.22 -48.25 -24.67
C SER A 493 6.22 -49.30 -24.20
N ALA A 494 7.13 -48.94 -23.29
CA ALA A 494 8.15 -49.85 -22.77
C ALA A 494 7.57 -50.94 -21.85
N THR A 495 6.47 -50.65 -21.14
CA THR A 495 5.80 -51.62 -20.25
C THR A 495 4.94 -52.66 -21.00
N LYS A 496 4.74 -52.50 -22.32
CA LYS A 496 3.99 -53.45 -23.15
C LYS A 496 4.85 -54.56 -23.78
N LEU A 497 6.18 -54.48 -23.63
CA LEU A 497 7.16 -55.49 -24.03
C LEU A 497 7.58 -56.31 -22.81
#